data_AF-A0A7C3M1E9-F1
#
_entry.id   AF-A0A7C3M1E9-F1
#
_cell.length_a   1.000
_cell.length_b   1.000
_cell.length_c   1.000
_cell.angle_alpha   90.00
_cell.angle_beta   90.00
_cell.angle_gamma   90.00
#
_symmetry.space_group_name_H-M   'P 1'
#
loop_
_entity.id
_entity.type
_entity.pdbx_description
1 polymer ?
#
loop_
_entity_poly.entity_id
_entity_poly.type
_entity_poly.pdbx_seq_one_letter_code
_entity_poly.pdbx_strand_id
1 'polypeptide(L)'
;MKVKSFLFYALLVFITMVALSFFEKNQMQSGDCTSPYLSGAANWSFSKGWQVDVDEMQYFNTLEKHEKVDYRFKESNNTISYHYNAIGLMYVDLVARTIFFWQGDLQSLVTLQQLFHIIFSFIVLILLPSLWQKISFFLLYTINPLILYLVDFPYYYFWQVIPTAILLIYLLRDKKINNGIFLLSILFSLIVIIRPSTLFIILFVLFFIAYKERLLLKGFLSIALFLGLTFILKPDSVNQPWHTMYIGVGAYPNEYNITLSDSDGFKRFEEERGGKILGCSTNITNNELYEVYIGDFIKNKYFMILQESPELIVKNAFLNIFQSYGLGHKANNYIVNYISVFIGFLLIVFLLYFKEYILFLAIGIASISFSPYYPPIAAYMFGSYILIIYAWIIIFNHLIKRKHYRDSC
;
A
#
# COMPACT_ATOMS: atom_id res chain seq x y z
N MET A 1 23.17 -16.60 -19.05
CA MET A 1 22.41 -15.59 -19.80
C MET A 1 23.30 -15.09 -20.94
N LYS A 2 22.86 -15.08 -22.20
CA LYS A 2 23.71 -14.60 -23.31
C LYS A 2 24.08 -13.12 -23.08
N VAL A 3 25.31 -12.69 -23.36
CA VAL A 3 25.81 -11.31 -23.12
C VAL A 3 24.84 -10.23 -23.62
N LYS A 4 24.23 -10.43 -24.80
CA LYS A 4 23.21 -9.52 -25.36
C LYS A 4 21.99 -9.33 -24.45
N SER A 5 21.54 -10.37 -23.76
CA SER A 5 20.42 -10.30 -22.83
C SER A 5 20.80 -9.56 -21.54
N PHE A 6 22.05 -9.64 -21.10
CA PHE A 6 22.53 -8.89 -19.95
C PHE A 6 22.56 -7.39 -20.23
N LEU A 7 23.16 -6.99 -21.36
CA LEU A 7 23.20 -5.58 -21.78
C LEU A 7 21.79 -4.98 -21.93
N PHE A 8 20.84 -5.75 -22.47
CA PHE A 8 19.45 -5.31 -22.57
C PHE A 8 18.82 -5.00 -21.21
N TYR A 9 18.91 -5.91 -20.24
CA TYR A 9 18.33 -5.65 -18.91
C TYR A 9 19.09 -4.56 -18.16
N ALA A 10 20.41 -4.46 -18.31
CA ALA A 10 21.19 -3.36 -17.73
C ALA A 10 20.72 -1.99 -18.25
N LEU A 11 20.45 -1.88 -19.57
CA LEU A 11 19.88 -0.67 -20.16
C LEU A 11 18.49 -0.35 -19.59
N LEU A 12 17.62 -1.34 -19.47
CA LEU A 12 16.29 -1.12 -18.87
C LEU A 12 16.39 -0.68 -17.40
N VAL A 13 17.31 -1.24 -16.62
CA VAL A 13 17.55 -0.81 -15.23
C VAL A 13 17.99 0.65 -15.22
N PHE A 14 18.94 1.01 -16.08
CA PHE A 14 19.39 2.40 -16.23
C PHE A 14 18.24 3.35 -16.57
N ILE A 15 17.39 2.99 -17.54
CA ILE A 15 16.19 3.78 -17.89
C ILE A 15 15.25 3.92 -16.68
N THR A 16 15.07 2.86 -15.90
CA THR A 16 14.21 2.88 -14.71
C THR A 16 14.77 3.81 -13.63
N MET A 17 16.09 3.77 -13.39
CA MET A 17 16.77 4.68 -12.46
C MET A 17 16.66 6.14 -12.90
N VAL A 18 16.86 6.41 -14.20
CA VAL A 18 16.68 7.75 -14.77
C VAL A 18 15.23 8.21 -14.57
N ALA A 19 14.25 7.35 -14.86
CA ALA A 19 12.83 7.66 -14.67
C ALA A 19 12.50 7.98 -13.21
N LEU A 20 12.99 7.19 -12.25
CA LEU A 20 12.83 7.41 -10.81
C LEU A 20 13.39 8.76 -10.35
N SER A 21 14.57 9.15 -10.82
CA SER A 21 15.19 10.42 -10.39
C SER A 21 14.37 11.67 -10.77
N PHE A 22 13.45 11.59 -11.73
CA PHE A 22 12.51 12.68 -12.04
C PHE A 22 11.39 12.85 -11.00
N PHE A 23 11.05 11.81 -10.24
CA PHE A 23 9.95 11.83 -9.26
C PHE A 23 10.44 12.06 -7.83
N GLU A 24 11.65 11.62 -7.51
CA GLU A 24 12.34 11.73 -6.22
C GLU A 24 12.28 13.14 -5.61
N LYS A 25 12.48 14.18 -6.43
CA LYS A 25 12.50 15.59 -5.96
C LYS A 25 11.12 16.23 -5.82
N ASN A 26 10.07 15.57 -6.30
CA ASN A 26 8.75 16.19 -6.43
C ASN A 26 7.76 15.73 -5.37
N GLN A 27 8.03 14.66 -4.62
CA GLN A 27 7.08 14.11 -3.66
C GLN A 27 7.65 13.96 -2.26
N MET A 28 6.94 14.51 -1.27
CA MET A 28 7.15 14.22 0.13
C MET A 28 5.79 14.11 0.78
N GLN A 29 5.59 13.04 1.55
CA GLN A 29 4.54 13.03 2.55
C GLN A 29 4.82 14.17 3.55
N SER A 30 3.78 14.70 4.20
CA SER A 30 3.97 15.68 5.26
C SER A 30 4.96 15.13 6.30
N GLY A 31 5.96 15.94 6.68
CA GLY A 31 6.94 15.57 7.68
C GLY A 31 6.29 15.09 8.98
N ASP A 32 5.12 15.65 9.31
CA ASP A 32 4.29 15.25 10.44
C ASP A 32 3.93 13.76 10.45
N CYS A 33 3.73 13.13 9.29
CA CYS A 33 3.33 11.71 9.25
C CYS A 33 4.54 10.77 9.13
N THR A 34 5.69 11.23 8.61
CA THR A 34 6.90 10.39 8.41
C THR A 34 7.91 10.49 9.55
N SER A 35 8.05 11.67 10.16
CA SER A 35 9.04 11.91 11.24
C SER A 35 8.92 10.99 12.46
N PRO A 36 7.72 10.50 12.91
CA PRO A 36 7.66 9.55 14.02
C PRO A 36 8.39 8.22 13.73
N TYR A 37 8.40 7.80 12.46
CA TYR A 37 9.06 6.56 12.05
C TYR A 37 10.57 6.73 11.96
N LEU A 38 11.02 7.84 11.37
CA LEU A 38 12.45 8.17 11.23
C LEU A 38 13.10 8.42 12.61
N SER A 39 12.45 9.21 13.47
CA SER A 39 12.87 9.42 14.86
C SER A 39 12.82 8.11 15.65
N GLY A 40 11.76 7.32 15.44
CA GLY A 40 11.62 6.00 16.03
C GLY A 40 12.77 5.06 15.69
N ALA A 41 13.19 5.04 14.43
CA ALA A 41 14.30 4.22 13.98
C ALA A 41 15.65 4.67 14.56
N ALA A 42 15.84 5.98 14.80
CA ALA A 42 17.03 6.51 15.45
C ALA A 42 17.12 6.14 16.95
N ASN A 43 15.96 6.04 17.61
CA ASN A 43 15.83 5.85 19.05
C ASN A 43 15.40 4.42 19.43
N TRP A 44 15.36 3.50 18.47
CA TRP A 44 14.88 2.14 18.70
C TRP A 44 15.83 1.36 19.61
N SER A 45 15.27 0.72 20.63
CA SER A 45 15.99 -0.25 21.44
C SER A 45 15.05 -1.37 21.89
N PHE A 46 15.60 -2.57 22.08
CA PHE A 46 14.82 -3.74 22.48
C PHE A 46 14.13 -3.55 23.84
N SER A 47 14.75 -2.78 24.76
CA SER A 47 14.22 -2.55 26.11
C SER A 47 13.18 -1.44 26.18
N LYS A 48 13.26 -0.41 25.33
CA LYS A 48 12.35 0.75 25.38
C LYS A 48 11.24 0.69 24.32
N GLY A 49 11.36 -0.17 23.31
CA GLY A 49 10.38 -0.23 22.21
C GLY A 49 10.45 0.98 21.28
N TRP A 50 9.31 1.43 20.76
CA TRP A 50 9.22 2.58 19.85
C TRP A 50 9.18 3.90 20.64
N GLN A 51 10.32 4.57 20.66
CA GLN A 51 10.52 5.85 21.33
C GLN A 51 10.77 6.95 20.30
N VAL A 52 10.25 8.15 20.50
CA VAL A 52 10.43 9.30 19.58
C VAL A 52 10.87 10.55 20.33
N ASP A 53 11.67 11.40 19.67
CA ASP A 53 12.02 12.74 20.14
C ASP A 53 11.09 13.76 19.46
N VAL A 54 10.17 14.34 20.25
CA VAL A 54 9.15 15.25 19.74
C VAL A 54 9.76 16.57 19.26
N ASP A 55 10.78 17.08 19.94
CA ASP A 55 11.40 18.36 19.60
C ASP A 55 12.16 18.23 18.28
N GLU A 56 12.88 17.12 18.08
CA GLU A 56 13.54 16.83 16.81
C GLU A 56 12.54 16.62 15.67
N MET A 57 11.43 15.94 15.92
CA MET A 57 10.35 15.80 14.94
C MET A 57 9.77 17.16 14.53
N GLN A 58 9.50 18.05 15.49
CA GLN A 58 9.00 19.40 15.22
C GLN A 58 10.01 20.21 14.40
N TYR A 59 11.30 20.15 14.77
CA TYR A 59 12.36 20.78 13.99
C TYR A 59 12.39 20.25 12.55
N PHE A 60 12.39 18.93 12.37
CA PHE A 60 12.36 18.32 11.05
C PHE A 60 11.18 18.81 10.21
N ASN A 61 10.01 19.03 10.81
CA ASN A 61 8.83 19.51 10.08
C ASN A 61 9.00 20.93 9.56
N THR A 62 9.81 21.78 10.22
CA THR A 62 10.12 23.15 9.78
C THR A 62 11.13 23.23 8.64
N LEU A 63 11.93 22.17 8.43
CA LEU A 63 12.95 22.15 7.39
C LEU A 63 12.35 22.27 5.99
N GLU A 64 13.11 22.90 5.09
CA GLU A 64 12.80 22.90 3.68
C GLU A 64 12.90 21.49 3.09
N LYS A 65 12.27 21.31 1.93
CA LYS A 65 12.19 20.00 1.27
C LYS A 65 13.57 19.40 1.03
N HIS A 66 14.54 20.19 0.57
CA HIS A 66 15.88 19.70 0.25
C HIS A 66 16.65 19.31 1.52
N GLU A 67 16.49 20.06 2.61
CA GLU A 67 17.10 19.76 3.90
C GLU A 67 16.54 18.46 4.51
N LYS A 68 15.24 18.20 4.34
CA LYS A 68 14.60 16.95 4.79
C LYS A 68 15.19 15.69 4.14
N VAL A 69 15.63 15.77 2.89
CA VAL A 69 16.25 14.64 2.17
C VAL A 69 17.56 14.24 2.84
N ASP A 70 18.37 15.23 3.22
CA ASP A 70 19.71 15.03 3.78
C ASP A 70 19.70 14.89 5.31
N TYR A 71 18.58 15.17 5.96
CA TYR A 71 18.45 15.13 7.42
C TYR A 71 18.63 13.72 7.98
N ARG A 72 19.31 13.63 9.13
CA ARG A 72 19.50 12.40 9.89
C ARG A 72 19.06 12.61 11.33
N PHE A 73 18.11 11.79 11.76
CA PHE A 73 17.67 11.77 13.14
C PHE A 73 18.75 11.18 14.03
N LYS A 74 18.90 11.77 15.21
CA LYS A 74 19.91 11.37 16.20
C LYS A 74 19.26 10.59 17.33
N GLU A 75 20.06 9.75 17.97
CA GLU A 75 19.68 9.16 19.23
C GLU A 75 19.56 10.28 20.28
N SER A 76 18.48 10.26 21.05
CA SER A 76 18.14 11.26 22.05
C SER A 76 17.80 10.60 23.38
N ASN A 77 18.15 11.29 24.46
CA ASN A 77 17.76 10.92 25.80
C ASN A 77 16.37 11.46 26.17
N ASN A 78 15.85 12.45 25.44
CA ASN A 78 14.55 13.07 25.68
C ASN A 78 13.50 12.44 24.75
N THR A 79 13.15 11.18 25.02
CA THR A 79 12.21 10.43 24.18
C THR A 79 10.96 10.05 24.95
N ILE A 80 9.87 9.90 24.20
CA ILE A 80 8.58 9.42 24.71
C ILE A 80 8.08 8.23 23.91
N SER A 81 7.26 7.39 24.55
CA SER A 81 6.70 6.20 23.93
C SER A 81 5.66 6.57 22.87
N TYR A 82 5.72 5.93 21.70
CA TYR A 82 4.84 6.21 20.58
C TYR A 82 3.99 4.99 20.19
N HIS A 83 2.67 5.16 20.16
CA HIS A 83 1.71 4.05 19.94
C HIS A 83 0.63 4.33 18.87
N TYR A 84 0.65 5.49 18.21
CA TYR A 84 -0.46 5.88 17.33
C TYR A 84 -0.45 5.19 15.98
N ASN A 85 0.73 4.92 15.43
CA ASN A 85 0.84 4.29 14.11
C ASN A 85 1.26 2.82 14.21
N ALA A 86 1.18 2.11 13.08
CA ALA A 86 1.69 0.76 12.97
C ALA A 86 3.23 0.77 12.93
N ILE A 87 3.89 0.10 13.89
CA ILE A 87 5.36 0.12 14.08
C ILE A 87 6.18 -0.40 12.89
N GLY A 88 5.57 -1.16 11.97
CA GLY A 88 6.34 -1.88 10.95
C GLY A 88 7.20 -0.99 10.05
N LEU A 89 6.75 0.22 9.70
CA LEU A 89 7.55 1.13 8.89
C LEU A 89 8.79 1.64 9.64
N MET A 90 8.75 1.79 10.96
CA MET A 90 9.93 2.15 11.76
C MET A 90 11.03 1.07 11.63
N TYR A 91 10.66 -0.21 11.58
CA TYR A 91 11.63 -1.29 11.33
C TYR A 91 12.22 -1.23 9.92
N VAL A 92 11.41 -0.85 8.94
CA VAL A 92 11.90 -0.62 7.57
C VAL A 92 12.91 0.52 7.57
N ASP A 93 12.61 1.63 8.24
CA ASP A 93 13.49 2.80 8.33
C ASP A 93 14.81 2.45 9.03
N LEU A 94 14.75 1.62 10.09
CA LEU A 94 15.95 1.10 10.77
C LEU A 94 16.84 0.30 9.81
N VAL A 95 16.26 -0.56 8.99
CA VAL A 95 17.01 -1.33 7.98
C VAL A 95 17.55 -0.40 6.89
N ALA A 96 16.74 0.53 6.41
CA ALA A 96 17.10 1.48 5.36
C ALA A 96 18.30 2.33 5.76
N ARG A 97 18.26 2.98 6.94
CA ARG A 97 19.37 3.81 7.45
C ARG A 97 20.65 3.01 7.72
N THR A 98 20.52 1.72 8.03
CA THR A 98 21.67 0.84 8.25
C THR A 98 22.35 0.47 6.93
N ILE A 99 21.57 0.14 5.90
CA ILE A 99 22.09 -0.20 4.57
C ILE A 99 22.66 1.03 3.86
N PHE A 100 21.96 2.16 3.94
CA PHE A 100 22.27 3.41 3.24
C PHE A 100 22.81 4.50 4.19
N PHE A 101 23.69 4.13 5.12
CA PHE A 101 24.21 4.99 6.19
C PHE A 101 24.91 6.29 5.72
N TRP A 102 25.13 6.47 4.41
CA TRP A 102 25.70 7.69 3.81
C TRP A 102 24.64 8.68 3.31
N GLN A 103 23.35 8.33 3.30
CA GLN A 103 22.25 9.22 2.92
C GLN A 103 21.52 9.79 4.16
N GLY A 104 20.63 10.77 3.97
CA GLY A 104 19.66 11.13 5.01
C GLY A 104 18.66 9.99 5.27
N ASP A 105 17.99 10.01 6.42
CA ASP A 105 17.13 8.89 6.84
C ASP A 105 15.90 8.75 5.90
N LEU A 106 15.30 9.87 5.50
CA LEU A 106 14.20 9.89 4.53
C LEU A 106 14.63 9.35 3.16
N GLN A 107 15.78 9.82 2.68
CA GLN A 107 16.34 9.36 1.40
C GLN A 107 16.72 7.88 1.41
N SER A 108 17.19 7.38 2.55
CA SER A 108 17.50 5.96 2.73
C SER A 108 16.26 5.09 2.54
N LEU A 109 15.11 5.50 3.11
CA LEU A 109 13.83 4.82 2.91
C LEU A 109 13.43 4.82 1.43
N VAL A 110 13.46 5.97 0.76
CA VAL A 110 13.11 6.09 -0.67
C VAL A 110 14.00 5.18 -1.52
N THR A 111 15.32 5.22 -1.29
CA THR A 111 16.28 4.38 -2.01
C THR A 111 15.99 2.89 -1.82
N LEU A 112 15.58 2.47 -0.61
CA LEU A 112 15.16 1.09 -0.36
C LEU A 112 13.88 0.73 -1.13
N GLN A 113 12.87 1.60 -1.15
CA GLN A 113 11.63 1.39 -1.92
C GLN A 113 11.94 1.25 -3.43
N GLN A 114 12.75 2.16 -3.98
CA GLN A 114 13.20 2.12 -5.36
C GLN A 114 13.92 0.81 -5.70
N LEU A 115 14.82 0.35 -4.82
CA LEU A 115 15.53 -0.92 -4.98
C LEU A 115 14.55 -2.10 -5.07
N PHE A 116 13.56 -2.17 -4.17
CA PHE A 116 12.53 -3.23 -4.21
C PHE A 116 11.66 -3.15 -5.46
N HIS A 117 11.30 -1.95 -5.91
CA HIS A 117 10.55 -1.76 -7.17
C HIS A 117 11.32 -2.29 -8.38
N ILE A 118 12.61 -1.96 -8.48
CA ILE A 118 13.50 -2.48 -9.54
C ILE A 118 13.58 -4.01 -9.43
N ILE A 119 13.84 -4.55 -8.25
CA ILE A 119 13.95 -6.02 -8.07
C ILE A 119 12.67 -6.73 -8.54
N PHE A 120 11.49 -6.32 -8.05
CA PHE A 120 10.23 -6.96 -8.44
C PHE A 120 9.91 -6.79 -9.92
N SER A 121 10.07 -5.57 -10.44
CA SER A 121 9.82 -5.28 -11.85
C SER A 121 10.66 -6.17 -12.76
N PHE A 122 11.95 -6.31 -12.47
CA PHE A 122 12.86 -7.07 -13.32
C PHE A 122 12.70 -8.58 -13.18
N ILE A 123 12.38 -9.09 -11.99
CA ILE A 123 12.00 -10.51 -11.84
C ILE A 123 10.79 -10.81 -12.72
N VAL A 124 9.74 -9.98 -12.68
CA VAL A 124 8.54 -10.18 -13.51
C VAL A 124 8.88 -10.09 -15.01
N LEU A 125 9.64 -9.07 -15.43
CA LEU A 125 10.08 -8.92 -16.83
C LEU A 125 10.85 -10.13 -17.36
N ILE A 126 11.70 -10.73 -16.53
CA ILE A 126 12.45 -11.94 -16.90
C ILE A 126 11.49 -13.12 -17.11
N LEU A 127 10.48 -13.26 -16.25
CA LEU A 127 9.53 -14.37 -16.26
C LEU A 127 8.43 -14.26 -17.32
N LEU A 128 8.13 -13.07 -17.83
CA LEU A 128 7.13 -12.91 -18.89
C LEU A 128 7.56 -13.63 -20.18
N PRO A 129 6.69 -14.46 -20.79
CA PRO A 129 7.08 -15.34 -21.91
C PRO A 129 7.34 -14.61 -23.23
N SER A 130 6.66 -13.50 -23.52
CA SER A 130 6.75 -12.83 -24.84
C SER A 130 7.30 -11.40 -24.74
N LEU A 131 7.96 -10.95 -25.82
CA LEU A 131 8.53 -9.60 -25.89
C LEU A 131 7.47 -8.51 -25.72
N TRP A 132 6.30 -8.67 -26.33
CA TRP A 132 5.20 -7.71 -26.19
C TRP A 132 4.72 -7.56 -24.74
N GLN A 133 4.62 -8.67 -24.00
CA GLN A 133 4.26 -8.62 -22.58
C GLN A 133 5.34 -7.90 -21.76
N LYS A 134 6.62 -8.14 -22.06
CA LYS A 134 7.74 -7.45 -21.40
C LYS A 134 7.71 -5.94 -21.64
N ILE A 135 7.55 -5.53 -22.91
CA ILE A 135 7.46 -4.11 -23.27
C ILE A 135 6.25 -3.47 -22.59
N SER A 136 5.09 -4.13 -22.65
CA SER A 136 3.86 -3.61 -22.04
C SER A 136 3.99 -3.48 -20.54
N PHE A 137 4.54 -4.48 -19.85
CA PHE A 137 4.78 -4.41 -18.40
C PHE A 137 5.79 -3.33 -18.04
N PHE A 138 6.88 -3.21 -18.82
CA PHE A 138 7.88 -2.16 -18.59
C PHE A 138 7.26 -0.77 -18.69
N LEU A 139 6.50 -0.49 -19.75
CA LEU A 139 5.88 0.82 -19.98
C LEU A 139 4.73 1.10 -18.99
N LEU A 140 3.85 0.11 -18.75
CA LEU A 140 2.63 0.30 -17.96
C LEU A 140 2.85 0.19 -16.46
N TYR A 141 3.88 -0.53 -16.00
CA TYR A 141 4.21 -0.69 -14.58
C TYR A 141 5.57 -0.11 -14.22
N THR A 142 6.66 -0.62 -14.83
CA THR A 142 8.03 -0.36 -14.36
C THR A 142 8.41 1.11 -14.43
N ILE A 143 8.13 1.80 -15.54
CA ILE A 143 8.45 3.21 -15.75
C ILE A 143 7.21 4.12 -15.80
N ASN A 144 6.06 3.61 -15.37
CA ASN A 144 4.82 4.38 -15.40
C ASN A 144 4.90 5.54 -14.38
N PRO A 145 4.71 6.80 -14.80
CA PRO A 145 4.77 7.96 -13.91
C PRO A 145 3.94 7.87 -12.63
N LEU A 146 2.71 7.32 -12.71
CA LEU A 146 1.85 7.14 -11.54
C LEU A 146 2.43 6.12 -10.56
N ILE A 147 3.02 5.04 -11.08
CA ILE A 147 3.66 4.01 -10.25
C ILE A 147 4.92 4.59 -9.62
N LEU A 148 5.79 5.23 -10.40
CA LEU A 148 7.03 5.83 -9.90
C LEU A 148 6.76 6.91 -8.84
N TYR A 149 5.74 7.74 -9.04
CA TYR A 149 5.26 8.70 -8.03
C TYR A 149 4.96 8.01 -6.69
N LEU A 150 4.34 6.83 -6.71
CA LEU A 150 3.98 6.07 -5.51
C LEU A 150 5.15 5.27 -4.93
N VAL A 151 6.11 4.89 -5.77
CA VAL A 151 7.38 4.26 -5.33
C VAL A 151 8.18 5.25 -4.50
N ASP A 152 8.28 6.50 -4.96
CA ASP A 152 9.01 7.56 -4.28
C ASP A 152 8.21 8.22 -3.15
N PHE A 153 7.01 7.75 -2.86
CA PHE A 153 6.22 8.23 -1.72
C PHE A 153 6.72 7.56 -0.43
N PRO A 154 7.43 8.30 0.46
CA PRO A 154 8.19 7.72 1.58
C PRO A 154 7.27 7.34 2.74
N TYR A 155 6.45 6.30 2.55
CA TYR A 155 5.45 5.88 3.52
C TYR A 155 5.12 4.39 3.41
N TYR A 156 4.31 3.87 4.35
CA TYR A 156 4.04 2.43 4.44
C TYR A 156 3.23 1.86 3.28
N TYR A 157 2.67 2.69 2.39
CA TYR A 157 1.84 2.24 1.27
C TYR A 157 2.58 1.37 0.27
N PHE A 158 3.86 1.69 0.00
CA PHE A 158 4.70 0.96 -0.96
C PHE A 158 4.76 -0.54 -0.64
N TRP A 159 4.95 -0.89 0.63
CA TRP A 159 5.20 -2.25 1.10
C TRP A 159 4.05 -3.22 0.88
N GLN A 160 2.85 -2.71 0.56
CA GLN A 160 1.68 -3.51 0.19
C GLN A 160 1.85 -4.30 -1.11
N VAL A 161 2.85 -3.95 -1.93
CA VAL A 161 3.15 -4.64 -3.19
C VAL A 161 3.80 -6.01 -2.99
N ILE A 162 4.39 -6.28 -1.82
CA ILE A 162 5.18 -7.50 -1.62
C ILE A 162 4.33 -8.77 -1.78
N PRO A 163 3.16 -8.93 -1.12
CA PRO A 163 2.34 -10.14 -1.27
C PRO A 163 1.86 -10.38 -2.71
N THR A 164 1.47 -9.32 -3.40
CA THR A 164 0.95 -9.40 -4.78
C THR A 164 2.06 -9.62 -5.81
N ALA A 165 3.24 -9.02 -5.61
CA ALA A 165 4.41 -9.30 -6.42
C ALA A 165 4.87 -10.76 -6.27
N ILE A 166 4.92 -11.27 -5.03
CA ILE A 166 5.24 -12.68 -4.76
C ILE A 166 4.22 -13.61 -5.42
N LEU A 167 2.92 -13.30 -5.31
CA LEU A 167 1.87 -14.06 -5.99
C LEU A 167 2.08 -14.06 -7.51
N LEU A 168 2.34 -12.90 -8.11
CA LEU A 168 2.56 -12.80 -9.56
C LEU A 168 3.79 -13.59 -10.00
N ILE A 169 4.91 -13.44 -9.29
CA ILE A 169 6.14 -14.20 -9.52
C ILE A 169 5.86 -15.70 -9.42
N TYR A 170 5.09 -16.13 -8.42
CA TYR A 170 4.68 -17.51 -8.26
C TYR A 170 3.79 -18.02 -9.41
N LEU A 171 2.86 -17.20 -9.89
CA LEU A 171 2.00 -17.55 -11.03
C LEU A 171 2.79 -17.69 -12.33
N LEU A 172 3.81 -16.85 -12.53
CA LEU A 172 4.67 -16.86 -13.71
C LEU A 172 5.76 -17.94 -13.66
N ARG A 173 6.11 -18.44 -12.48
CA ARG A 173 7.19 -19.41 -12.29
C ARG A 173 6.64 -20.84 -12.24
N ASP A 174 7.20 -21.73 -13.04
CA ASP A 174 6.88 -23.16 -13.00
C ASP A 174 7.75 -23.95 -12.01
N LYS A 175 7.98 -23.38 -10.81
CA LYS A 175 8.77 -24.05 -9.76
C LYS A 175 8.03 -24.03 -8.45
N LYS A 176 7.97 -25.21 -7.82
CA LYS A 176 7.39 -25.41 -6.49
C LYS A 176 8.18 -24.65 -5.42
N ILE A 177 7.47 -24.07 -4.46
CA ILE A 177 8.03 -23.39 -3.29
C ILE A 177 8.37 -24.40 -2.17
N ASN A 178 7.59 -25.49 -2.03
CA ASN A 178 7.79 -26.50 -1.00
C ASN A 178 7.93 -25.91 0.41
N ASN A 179 9.08 -26.03 1.08
CA ASN A 179 9.32 -25.50 2.42
C ASN A 179 9.47 -23.97 2.46
N GLY A 180 9.65 -23.31 1.31
CA GLY A 180 9.75 -21.86 1.24
C GLY A 180 8.48 -21.13 1.72
N ILE A 181 7.35 -21.83 1.85
CA ILE A 181 6.10 -21.27 2.39
C ILE A 181 6.24 -20.82 3.86
N PHE A 182 7.12 -21.45 4.65
CA PHE A 182 7.42 -21.00 6.00
C PHE A 182 8.21 -19.69 6.01
N LEU A 183 9.15 -19.51 5.08
CA LEU A 183 9.87 -18.24 4.91
C LEU A 183 8.93 -17.12 4.46
N LEU A 184 7.98 -17.44 3.56
CA LEU A 184 6.93 -16.51 3.16
C LEU A 184 6.06 -16.09 4.35
N SER A 185 5.77 -17.01 5.27
CA SER A 185 4.98 -16.72 6.46
C SER A 185 5.68 -15.72 7.37
N ILE A 186 6.98 -15.90 7.63
CA ILE A 186 7.79 -14.96 8.42
C ILE A 186 7.83 -13.60 7.74
N LEU A 187 8.13 -13.56 6.43
CA LEU A 187 8.14 -12.31 5.66
C LEU A 187 6.78 -11.61 5.75
N PHE A 188 5.68 -12.33 5.54
CA PHE A 188 4.34 -11.77 5.58
C PHE A 188 3.92 -11.28 6.96
N SER A 189 4.38 -11.90 8.05
CA SER A 189 4.19 -11.34 9.40
C SER A 189 4.80 -9.96 9.52
N LEU A 190 5.99 -9.72 8.95
CA LEU A 190 6.59 -8.38 8.92
C LEU A 190 5.77 -7.41 8.06
N ILE A 191 5.28 -7.86 6.89
CA ILE A 191 4.47 -7.01 6.01
C ILE A 191 3.16 -6.58 6.65
N VAL A 192 2.44 -7.48 7.34
CA VAL A 192 1.16 -7.12 7.96
C VAL A 192 1.34 -6.13 9.11
N ILE A 193 2.50 -6.12 9.77
CA ILE A 193 2.84 -5.13 10.80
C ILE A 193 3.18 -3.77 10.17
N ILE A 194 3.77 -3.75 8.97
CA ILE A 194 3.95 -2.49 8.20
C ILE A 194 2.58 -1.96 7.77
N ARG A 195 1.70 -2.85 7.28
CA ARG A 195 0.36 -2.48 6.82
C ARG A 195 -0.67 -3.58 7.11
N PRO A 196 -1.53 -3.39 8.12
CA PRO A 196 -2.56 -4.38 8.48
C PRO A 196 -3.56 -4.69 7.37
N SER A 197 -3.82 -3.73 6.45
CA SER A 197 -4.75 -3.94 5.33
C SER A 197 -4.33 -5.06 4.37
N THR A 198 -3.08 -5.53 4.43
CA THR A 198 -2.56 -6.65 3.61
C THR A 198 -2.92 -8.04 4.14
N LEU A 199 -3.54 -8.13 5.33
CA LEU A 199 -3.87 -9.40 6.00
C LEU A 199 -4.59 -10.39 5.06
N PHE A 200 -5.66 -9.94 4.41
CA PHE A 200 -6.48 -10.85 3.60
C PHE A 200 -5.76 -11.35 2.35
N ILE A 201 -4.97 -10.51 1.68
CA ILE A 201 -4.19 -10.95 0.51
C ILE A 201 -3.08 -11.90 0.92
N ILE A 202 -2.43 -11.68 2.07
CA ILE A 202 -1.43 -12.60 2.62
C ILE A 202 -2.04 -13.98 2.89
N LEU A 203 -3.19 -14.03 3.58
CA LEU A 203 -3.89 -15.29 3.86
C LEU A 203 -4.28 -15.99 2.57
N PHE A 204 -4.79 -15.26 1.58
CA PHE A 204 -5.09 -15.79 0.26
C PHE A 204 -3.86 -16.37 -0.43
N VAL A 205 -2.72 -15.66 -0.43
CA VAL A 205 -1.47 -16.13 -1.07
C VAL A 205 -0.96 -17.41 -0.42
N LEU A 206 -0.90 -17.47 0.92
CA LEU A 206 -0.46 -18.66 1.63
C LEU A 206 -1.39 -19.85 1.37
N PHE A 207 -2.71 -19.63 1.45
CA PHE A 207 -3.70 -20.67 1.17
C PHE A 207 -3.63 -21.15 -0.28
N PHE A 208 -3.57 -20.23 -1.24
CA PHE A 208 -3.53 -20.53 -2.67
C PHE A 208 -2.30 -21.34 -3.05
N ILE A 209 -1.11 -20.96 -2.58
CA ILE A 209 0.14 -21.70 -2.81
C ILE A 209 0.04 -23.10 -2.21
N ALA A 210 -0.42 -23.21 -0.95
CA ALA A 210 -0.56 -24.49 -0.28
C ALA A 210 -1.55 -25.42 -1.00
N TYR A 211 -2.68 -24.87 -1.45
CA TYR A 211 -3.69 -25.61 -2.22
C TYR A 211 -3.12 -26.08 -3.57
N LYS A 212 -2.54 -25.17 -4.35
CA LYS A 212 -1.99 -25.46 -5.69
C LYS A 212 -0.87 -26.50 -5.66
N GLU A 213 -0.01 -26.47 -4.64
CA GLU A 213 1.10 -27.43 -4.48
C GLU A 213 0.73 -28.71 -3.72
N ARG A 214 -0.52 -28.86 -3.28
CA ARG A 214 -1.00 -29.98 -2.42
C ARG A 214 -0.22 -30.09 -1.10
N LEU A 215 0.13 -28.94 -0.51
CA LEU A 215 0.88 -28.81 0.74
C LEU A 215 -0.03 -28.40 1.91
N LEU A 216 -1.27 -28.89 1.97
CA LEU A 216 -2.29 -28.38 2.90
C LEU A 216 -1.84 -28.34 4.37
N LEU A 217 -1.19 -29.40 4.87
CA LEU A 217 -0.66 -29.42 6.24
C LEU A 217 0.41 -28.34 6.46
N LYS A 218 1.39 -28.23 5.56
CA LYS A 218 2.43 -27.18 5.64
C LYS A 218 1.82 -25.79 5.51
N GLY A 219 0.80 -25.63 4.66
CA GLY A 219 0.03 -24.40 4.53
C GLY A 219 -0.67 -23.99 5.82
N PHE A 220 -1.33 -24.94 6.48
CA PHE A 220 -1.96 -24.70 7.78
C PHE A 220 -0.91 -24.30 8.83
N LEU A 221 0.20 -25.03 8.93
CA LEU A 221 1.29 -24.70 9.85
C LEU A 221 1.93 -23.34 9.54
N SER A 222 2.03 -22.99 8.24
CA SER A 222 2.53 -21.70 7.77
C SER A 222 1.60 -20.55 8.15
N ILE A 223 0.28 -20.72 7.98
CA ILE A 223 -0.72 -19.74 8.42
C ILE A 223 -0.70 -19.61 9.95
N ALA A 224 -0.60 -20.72 10.69
CA ALA A 224 -0.48 -20.69 12.15
C ALA A 224 0.79 -19.95 12.61
N LEU A 225 1.93 -20.20 11.96
CA LEU A 225 3.18 -19.48 12.20
C LEU A 225 3.01 -17.98 11.90
N PHE A 226 2.42 -17.64 10.75
CA PHE A 226 2.16 -16.26 10.36
C PHE A 226 1.30 -15.52 11.41
N LEU A 227 0.20 -16.14 11.85
CA LEU A 227 -0.70 -15.56 12.85
C LEU A 227 -0.03 -15.46 14.22
N GLY A 228 0.70 -16.49 14.64
CA GLY A 228 1.43 -16.50 15.91
C GLY A 228 2.49 -15.42 15.98
N LEU A 229 3.31 -15.27 14.93
CA LEU A 229 4.31 -14.19 14.84
C LEU A 229 3.65 -12.81 14.79
N THR A 230 2.57 -12.65 14.02
CA THR A 230 1.83 -11.38 13.96
C THR A 230 1.26 -11.01 15.31
N PHE A 231 0.74 -11.99 16.06
CA PHE A 231 0.21 -11.76 17.41
C PHE A 231 1.30 -11.32 18.39
N ILE A 232 2.48 -11.95 18.35
CA ILE A 232 3.62 -11.60 19.21
C ILE A 232 4.16 -10.20 18.89
N LEU A 233 4.18 -9.84 17.62
CA LEU A 233 4.77 -8.57 17.15
C LEU A 233 3.74 -7.44 17.00
N LYS A 234 2.47 -7.69 17.31
CA LYS A 234 1.40 -6.71 17.13
C LYS A 234 1.70 -5.49 18.01
N PRO A 235 1.70 -4.26 17.45
CA PRO A 235 1.82 -3.07 18.28
C PRO A 235 0.53 -2.82 19.08
N ASP A 236 0.68 -2.19 20.24
CA ASP A 236 -0.43 -1.67 21.07
C ASP A 236 -1.08 -0.42 20.46
N SER A 237 -1.39 -0.45 19.16
CA SER A 237 -1.94 0.72 18.47
C SER A 237 -3.45 0.81 18.62
N VAL A 238 -3.94 2.02 18.94
CA VAL A 238 -5.37 2.35 19.14
C VAL A 238 -6.10 2.64 17.82
N ASN A 239 -5.54 2.25 16.67
CA ASN A 239 -6.13 2.60 15.37
C ASN A 239 -7.45 1.87 15.13
N GLN A 240 -8.55 2.62 15.19
CA GLN A 240 -9.89 2.18 14.82
C GLN A 240 -10.27 2.73 13.44
N PRO A 241 -11.05 1.99 12.63
CA PRO A 241 -11.36 2.39 11.26
C PRO A 241 -12.37 3.54 11.15
N TRP A 242 -12.97 3.99 12.26
CA TRP A 242 -14.11 4.91 12.26
C TRP A 242 -13.85 6.23 11.55
N HIS A 243 -12.68 6.84 11.76
CA HIS A 243 -12.27 8.05 11.04
C HIS A 243 -12.30 7.85 9.54
N THR A 244 -11.61 6.82 9.07
CA THR A 244 -11.57 6.44 7.65
C THR A 244 -12.95 6.12 7.10
N MET A 245 -13.80 5.40 7.84
CA MET A 245 -15.17 5.08 7.44
C MET A 245 -16.03 6.34 7.26
N TYR A 246 -15.93 7.29 8.19
CA TYR A 246 -16.70 8.53 8.17
C TYR A 246 -16.29 9.45 7.01
N ILE A 247 -15.00 9.78 6.88
CA ILE A 247 -14.54 10.63 5.76
C ILE A 247 -14.71 9.92 4.41
N GLY A 248 -14.75 8.59 4.40
CA GLY A 248 -15.03 7.76 3.22
C GLY A 248 -16.41 8.02 2.61
N VAL A 249 -17.37 8.53 3.39
CA VAL A 249 -18.67 9.00 2.87
C VAL A 249 -18.48 10.12 1.84
N GLY A 250 -17.46 10.97 2.05
CA GLY A 250 -17.10 12.09 1.18
C GLY A 250 -16.42 11.73 -0.14
N ALA A 251 -16.24 10.44 -0.43
CA ALA A 251 -15.67 9.98 -1.71
C ALA A 251 -16.50 10.43 -2.93
N TYR A 252 -17.82 10.47 -2.76
CA TYR A 252 -18.77 10.83 -3.81
C TYR A 252 -19.72 11.91 -3.30
N PRO A 253 -20.47 12.58 -4.20
CA PRO A 253 -21.49 13.54 -3.78
C PRO A 253 -22.45 12.93 -2.76
N ASN A 254 -22.64 13.64 -1.65
CA ASN A 254 -23.45 13.24 -0.50
C ASN A 254 -24.20 14.44 0.08
N GLU A 255 -25.32 14.20 0.75
CA GLU A 255 -26.17 15.24 1.35
C GLU A 255 -25.63 15.81 2.67
N TYR A 256 -24.62 15.15 3.26
CA TYR A 256 -24.01 15.51 4.54
C TYR A 256 -22.87 16.53 4.42
N ASN A 257 -22.56 16.98 3.19
CA ASN A 257 -21.43 17.86 2.86
C ASN A 257 -20.08 17.36 3.39
N ILE A 258 -19.91 16.04 3.53
CA ILE A 258 -18.65 15.44 3.97
C ILE A 258 -17.69 15.40 2.79
N THR A 259 -16.44 15.77 3.03
CA THR A 259 -15.37 15.72 2.02
C THR A 259 -14.37 14.61 2.34
N LEU A 260 -13.74 14.05 1.31
CA LEU A 260 -12.69 13.04 1.49
C LEU A 260 -11.38 13.70 1.95
N SER A 261 -11.35 14.15 3.20
CA SER A 261 -10.19 14.78 3.82
C SER A 261 -10.16 14.56 5.33
N ASP A 262 -8.98 14.25 5.87
CA ASP A 262 -8.80 14.13 7.31
C ASP A 262 -9.14 15.43 8.06
N SER A 263 -8.87 16.59 7.44
CA SER A 263 -9.14 17.90 8.04
C SER A 263 -10.63 18.18 8.23
N ASP A 264 -11.51 17.62 7.39
CA ASP A 264 -12.96 17.81 7.53
C ASP A 264 -13.49 17.10 8.78
N GLY A 265 -12.99 15.89 9.07
CA GLY A 265 -13.31 15.17 10.30
C GLY A 265 -12.91 15.95 11.56
N PHE A 266 -11.66 16.43 11.60
CA PHE A 266 -11.15 17.19 12.74
C PHE A 266 -11.85 18.54 12.90
N LYS A 267 -12.09 19.26 11.80
CA LYS A 267 -12.76 20.57 11.81
C LYS A 267 -14.17 20.47 12.41
N ARG A 268 -14.94 19.45 12.02
CA ARG A 268 -16.31 19.25 12.55
C ARG A 268 -16.31 18.93 14.04
N PHE A 269 -15.32 18.19 14.52
CA PHE A 269 -15.17 17.94 15.95
C PHE A 269 -14.84 19.23 16.72
N GLU A 270 -13.93 20.06 16.18
CA GLU A 270 -13.60 21.36 16.76
C GLU A 270 -14.83 22.28 16.82
N GLU A 271 -15.63 22.33 15.76
CA GLU A 271 -16.85 23.12 15.67
C GLU A 271 -17.95 22.65 16.65
N GLU A 272 -18.15 21.33 16.81
CA GLU A 272 -19.25 20.79 17.63
C GLU A 272 -18.88 20.57 19.10
N ARG A 273 -17.60 20.33 19.42
CA ARG A 273 -17.14 19.97 20.77
C ARG A 273 -16.09 20.92 21.35
N GLY A 274 -15.58 21.87 20.58
CA GLY A 274 -14.59 22.86 21.04
C GLY A 274 -13.18 22.30 21.31
N GLY A 275 -12.91 21.05 20.93
CA GLY A 275 -11.60 20.41 21.10
C GLY A 275 -10.79 20.45 19.81
N LYS A 276 -9.53 20.89 19.88
CA LYS A 276 -8.63 20.92 18.73
C LYS A 276 -7.81 19.64 18.64
N ILE A 277 -8.05 18.86 17.60
CA ILE A 277 -7.25 17.66 17.27
C ILE A 277 -6.29 18.04 16.15
N LEU A 278 -5.00 17.79 16.39
CA LEU A 278 -3.94 18.19 15.48
C LEU A 278 -3.31 16.94 14.86
N GLY A 279 -3.47 16.80 13.53
CA GLY A 279 -2.62 16.02 12.61
C GLY A 279 -2.19 14.58 12.98
N CYS A 280 -1.21 14.07 12.21
CA CYS A 280 -0.64 12.71 12.35
C CYS A 280 0.26 12.52 13.59
N SER A 281 0.90 13.61 14.08
CA SER A 281 1.96 13.55 15.11
C SER A 281 1.68 14.43 16.32
N THR A 282 0.71 15.32 16.27
CA THR A 282 0.50 16.32 17.33
C THR A 282 -0.47 15.86 18.42
N ASN A 283 -1.19 14.76 18.18
CA ASN A 283 -2.04 14.10 19.18
C ASN A 283 -1.29 13.27 20.23
N ILE A 284 0.05 13.21 20.16
CA ILE A 284 0.88 12.43 21.11
C ILE A 284 0.67 12.84 22.57
N THR A 285 0.16 14.05 22.80
CA THR A 285 0.00 14.65 24.13
C THR A 285 -1.40 14.56 24.71
N ASN A 286 -2.43 14.10 23.97
CA ASN A 286 -3.82 14.10 24.46
C ASN A 286 -4.62 12.87 23.99
N ASN A 287 -4.32 11.71 24.61
CA ASN A 287 -5.00 10.43 24.32
C ASN A 287 -6.50 10.47 24.60
N GLU A 288 -6.91 11.09 25.71
CA GLU A 288 -8.33 11.13 26.11
C GLU A 288 -9.19 11.84 25.06
N LEU A 289 -8.72 12.98 24.54
CA LEU A 289 -9.45 13.71 23.50
C LEU A 289 -9.55 12.92 22.19
N TYR A 290 -8.48 12.19 21.83
CA TYR A 290 -8.48 11.36 20.63
C TYR A 290 -9.44 10.17 20.75
N GLU A 291 -9.52 9.54 21.92
CA GLU A 291 -10.49 8.47 22.19
C GLU A 291 -11.94 8.97 22.11
N VAL A 292 -12.25 10.13 22.67
CA VAL A 292 -13.58 10.77 22.54
C VAL A 292 -13.92 11.06 21.07
N TYR A 293 -12.96 11.55 20.29
CA TYR A 293 -13.16 11.83 18.88
C TYR A 293 -13.44 10.57 18.05
N ILE A 294 -12.55 9.57 18.14
CA ILE A 294 -12.65 8.34 17.34
C ILE A 294 -13.81 7.45 17.83
N GLY A 295 -13.90 7.24 19.14
CA GLY A 295 -14.79 6.27 19.77
C GLY A 295 -16.23 6.76 19.88
N ASP A 296 -16.45 8.03 20.24
CA ASP A 296 -17.78 8.55 20.51
C ASP A 296 -18.28 9.46 19.39
N PHE A 297 -17.49 10.43 18.94
CA PHE A 297 -18.01 11.42 17.99
C PHE A 297 -18.15 10.85 16.57
N ILE A 298 -17.03 10.46 15.95
CA ILE A 298 -17.01 10.06 14.54
C ILE A 298 -17.78 8.76 14.31
N LYS A 299 -17.59 7.78 15.21
CA LYS A 299 -18.32 6.51 15.15
C LYS A 299 -19.83 6.73 15.17
N ASN A 300 -20.35 7.56 16.08
CA ASN A 300 -21.78 7.84 16.16
C ASN A 300 -22.29 8.58 14.92
N LYS A 301 -21.55 9.58 14.41
CA LYS A 301 -21.91 10.26 13.16
C LYS A 301 -21.99 9.30 11.97
N TYR A 302 -21.05 8.37 11.85
CA TYR A 302 -21.11 7.34 10.81
C TYR A 302 -22.34 6.44 10.97
N PHE A 303 -22.67 6.00 12.19
CA PHE A 303 -23.86 5.19 12.44
C PHE A 303 -25.16 5.94 12.15
N MET A 304 -25.23 7.25 12.43
CA MET A 304 -26.38 8.07 12.04
C MET A 304 -26.57 8.05 10.51
N ILE A 305 -25.50 8.29 9.74
CA ILE A 305 -25.56 8.25 8.27
C ILE A 305 -25.98 6.86 7.77
N LEU A 306 -25.48 5.80 8.39
CA LEU A 306 -25.85 4.42 8.03
C LEU A 306 -27.34 4.13 8.29
N GLN A 307 -27.92 4.74 9.32
CA GLN A 307 -29.34 4.59 9.65
C GLN A 307 -30.24 5.48 8.79
N GLU A 308 -29.81 6.71 8.51
CA GLU A 308 -30.56 7.70 7.73
C GLU A 308 -30.53 7.41 6.22
N SER A 309 -29.36 7.05 5.67
CA SER A 309 -29.14 6.85 4.22
C SER A 309 -28.29 5.59 3.91
N PRO A 310 -28.76 4.37 4.25
CA PRO A 310 -28.01 3.13 4.02
C PRO A 310 -27.62 2.91 2.56
N GLU A 311 -28.44 3.35 1.61
CA GLU A 311 -28.20 3.27 0.18
C GLU A 311 -26.98 4.07 -0.27
N LEU A 312 -26.65 5.19 0.40
CA LEU A 312 -25.43 5.96 0.13
C LEU A 312 -24.19 5.11 0.43
N ILE A 313 -24.18 4.42 1.58
CA ILE A 313 -23.07 3.58 2.00
C ILE A 313 -22.91 2.39 1.05
N VAL A 314 -24.00 1.73 0.69
CA VAL A 314 -24.00 0.61 -0.26
C VAL A 314 -23.51 1.07 -1.63
N LYS A 315 -24.01 2.20 -2.15
CA LYS A 315 -23.57 2.79 -3.42
C LYS A 315 -22.06 3.05 -3.39
N ASN A 316 -21.55 3.70 -2.34
CA ASN A 316 -20.13 3.99 -2.22
C ASN A 316 -19.30 2.69 -2.19
N ALA A 317 -19.74 1.67 -1.44
CA ALA A 317 -19.08 0.36 -1.41
C ALA A 317 -18.98 -0.28 -2.80
N PHE A 318 -20.07 -0.28 -3.58
CA PHE A 318 -20.06 -0.83 -4.95
C PHE A 318 -19.09 -0.06 -5.87
N LEU A 319 -19.13 1.28 -5.83
CA LEU A 319 -18.23 2.10 -6.64
C LEU A 319 -16.77 1.85 -6.24
N ASN A 320 -16.49 1.78 -4.94
CA ASN A 320 -15.15 1.51 -4.42
C ASN A 320 -14.63 0.12 -4.81
N ILE A 321 -15.49 -0.91 -4.80
CA ILE A 321 -15.12 -2.26 -5.24
C ILE A 321 -14.76 -2.25 -6.73
N PHE A 322 -15.54 -1.61 -7.60
CA PHE A 322 -15.16 -1.51 -9.02
C PHE A 322 -13.89 -0.68 -9.19
N GLN A 323 -13.77 0.42 -8.47
CA GLN A 323 -12.61 1.30 -8.54
C GLN A 323 -11.31 0.60 -8.09
N SER A 324 -11.38 -0.41 -7.23
CA SER A 324 -10.19 -1.18 -6.80
C SER A 324 -9.60 -2.08 -7.89
N TYR A 325 -10.31 -2.27 -9.00
CA TYR A 325 -9.80 -2.87 -10.24
C TYR A 325 -9.40 -1.82 -11.29
N GLY A 326 -9.56 -0.53 -10.98
CA GLY A 326 -9.31 0.60 -11.88
C GLY A 326 -7.99 1.34 -11.63
N LEU A 327 -8.04 2.66 -11.81
CA LEU A 327 -6.91 3.60 -11.61
C LEU A 327 -6.85 4.15 -10.18
N GLY A 328 -7.79 3.78 -9.33
CA GLY A 328 -8.00 4.36 -8.01
C GLY A 328 -8.75 5.68 -7.98
N HIS A 329 -8.85 6.22 -6.77
CA HIS A 329 -9.61 7.40 -6.43
C HIS A 329 -8.73 8.66 -6.39
N LYS A 330 -9.22 9.72 -7.04
CA LYS A 330 -8.67 11.08 -7.02
C LYS A 330 -9.64 12.00 -6.31
N ALA A 331 -9.22 12.53 -5.16
CA ALA A 331 -10.01 13.48 -4.39
C ALA A 331 -10.42 14.68 -5.26
N ASN A 332 -11.64 15.17 -5.06
CA ASN A 332 -12.21 16.33 -5.76
C ASN A 332 -12.26 16.22 -7.30
N ASN A 333 -12.19 15.02 -7.87
CA ASN A 333 -12.33 14.81 -9.31
C ASN A 333 -13.25 13.64 -9.64
N TYR A 334 -14.57 13.89 -9.62
CA TYR A 334 -15.58 12.87 -9.83
C TYR A 334 -15.53 12.23 -11.22
N ILE A 335 -15.19 12.99 -12.26
CA ILE A 335 -15.10 12.47 -13.64
C ILE A 335 -14.02 11.38 -13.72
N VAL A 336 -12.82 11.66 -13.20
CA VAL A 336 -11.73 10.68 -13.15
C VAL A 336 -12.14 9.46 -12.32
N ASN A 337 -12.86 9.66 -11.21
CA ASN A 337 -13.34 8.56 -10.38
C ASN A 337 -14.34 7.66 -11.11
N TYR A 338 -15.32 8.23 -11.83
CA TYR A 338 -16.27 7.44 -12.61
C TYR A 338 -15.61 6.72 -13.80
N ILE A 339 -14.62 7.33 -14.45
CA ILE A 339 -13.81 6.65 -15.47
C ILE A 339 -13.06 5.47 -14.84
N SER A 340 -12.46 5.67 -13.66
CA SER A 340 -11.75 4.62 -12.93
C SER A 340 -12.67 3.45 -12.55
N VAL A 341 -13.88 3.74 -12.07
CA VAL A 341 -14.95 2.75 -11.81
C VAL A 341 -15.29 1.97 -13.08
N PHE A 342 -15.50 2.66 -14.20
CA PHE A 342 -15.83 2.01 -15.47
C PHE A 342 -14.71 1.09 -15.98
N ILE A 343 -13.46 1.54 -15.93
CA ILE A 343 -12.29 0.72 -16.29
C ILE A 343 -12.21 -0.52 -15.40
N GLY A 344 -12.43 -0.38 -14.09
CA GLY A 344 -12.42 -1.50 -13.16
C GLY A 344 -13.56 -2.49 -13.39
N PHE A 345 -14.76 -2.00 -13.69
CA PHE A 345 -15.88 -2.84 -14.12
C PHE A 345 -15.54 -3.64 -15.38
N LEU A 346 -14.99 -3.00 -16.41
CA LEU A 346 -14.54 -3.69 -17.63
C LEU A 346 -13.50 -4.77 -17.31
N LEU A 347 -12.53 -4.46 -16.44
CA LEU A 347 -11.51 -5.42 -16.03
C LEU A 347 -12.13 -6.65 -15.36
N ILE A 348 -13.09 -6.46 -14.44
CA ILE A 348 -13.82 -7.57 -13.79
C ILE A 348 -14.53 -8.43 -14.84
N VAL A 349 -15.29 -7.81 -15.74
CA VAL A 349 -16.02 -8.53 -16.80
C VAL A 349 -15.06 -9.36 -17.65
N PHE A 350 -13.93 -8.77 -18.08
CA PHE A 350 -12.94 -9.50 -18.87
C PHE A 350 -12.27 -10.63 -18.10
N LEU A 351 -11.89 -10.42 -16.83
CA LEU A 351 -11.29 -11.46 -16.00
C LEU A 351 -12.24 -12.65 -15.84
N LEU A 352 -13.52 -12.40 -15.58
CA LEU A 352 -14.53 -13.46 -15.49
C LEU A 352 -14.75 -14.14 -16.84
N TYR A 353 -14.85 -13.36 -17.91
CA TYR A 353 -15.07 -13.87 -19.27
C TYR A 353 -13.92 -14.78 -19.77
N PHE A 354 -12.68 -14.39 -19.50
CA PHE A 354 -11.48 -15.18 -19.83
C PHE A 354 -11.11 -16.21 -18.76
N LYS A 355 -11.92 -16.35 -17.70
CA LYS A 355 -11.74 -17.32 -16.60
C LYS A 355 -10.44 -17.13 -15.82
N GLU A 356 -9.94 -15.90 -15.75
CA GLU A 356 -8.75 -15.50 -14.99
C GLU A 356 -9.11 -15.30 -13.50
N TYR A 357 -9.72 -16.31 -12.89
CA TYR A 357 -10.35 -16.21 -11.55
C TYR A 357 -9.35 -15.90 -10.44
N ILE A 358 -8.09 -16.36 -10.56
CA ILE A 358 -7.08 -16.11 -9.53
C ILE A 358 -6.70 -14.63 -9.49
N LEU A 359 -6.59 -13.98 -10.65
CA LEU A 359 -6.34 -12.53 -10.71
C LEU A 359 -7.55 -11.75 -10.23
N PHE A 360 -8.76 -12.17 -10.61
CA PHE A 360 -10.00 -11.60 -10.10
C PHE A 360 -10.06 -11.63 -8.58
N LEU A 361 -9.83 -12.80 -7.96
CA LEU A 361 -9.86 -12.95 -6.51
C LEU A 361 -8.72 -12.19 -5.83
N ALA A 362 -7.50 -12.26 -6.35
CA ALA A 362 -6.35 -11.61 -5.73
C ALA A 362 -6.50 -10.07 -5.67
N ILE A 363 -6.95 -9.44 -6.75
CA ILE A 363 -7.17 -7.98 -6.79
C ILE A 363 -8.30 -7.60 -5.82
N GLY A 364 -9.41 -8.34 -5.82
CA GLY A 364 -10.54 -8.06 -4.93
C GLY A 364 -10.16 -8.19 -3.46
N ILE A 365 -9.55 -9.31 -3.09
CA ILE A 365 -9.10 -9.62 -1.72
C ILE A 365 -8.04 -8.63 -1.23
N ALA A 366 -7.17 -8.13 -2.10
CA ALA A 366 -6.19 -7.09 -1.73
C ALA A 366 -6.83 -5.77 -1.29
N SER A 367 -8.08 -5.51 -1.69
CA SER A 367 -8.80 -4.28 -1.35
C SER A 367 -9.91 -4.46 -0.30
N ILE A 368 -10.33 -5.70 -0.01
CA ILE A 368 -11.53 -5.98 0.79
C ILE A 368 -11.47 -5.44 2.22
N SER A 369 -10.27 -5.20 2.75
CA SER A 369 -10.07 -4.62 4.08
C SER A 369 -10.53 -3.17 4.17
N PHE A 370 -10.71 -2.45 3.06
CA PHE A 370 -11.09 -1.03 3.08
C PHE A 370 -12.12 -0.63 2.02
N SER A 371 -12.16 -1.27 0.85
CA SER A 371 -13.09 -0.90 -0.23
C SER A 371 -14.58 -0.91 0.14
N PRO A 372 -15.07 -1.72 1.11
CA PRO A 372 -16.47 -1.64 1.54
C PRO A 372 -16.86 -0.30 2.18
N TYR A 373 -15.91 0.48 2.68
CA TYR A 373 -16.21 1.70 3.45
C TYR A 373 -15.32 2.91 3.12
N TYR A 374 -14.25 2.73 2.35
CA TYR A 374 -13.32 3.81 1.99
C TYR A 374 -12.88 3.68 0.52
N PRO A 375 -12.82 4.79 -0.23
CA PRO A 375 -12.43 4.75 -1.63
C PRO A 375 -10.96 4.28 -1.79
N PRO A 376 -10.68 3.48 -2.83
CA PRO A 376 -9.34 2.99 -3.11
C PRO A 376 -8.48 4.11 -3.71
N ILE A 377 -8.00 5.04 -2.89
CA ILE A 377 -7.05 6.07 -3.34
C ILE A 377 -5.78 5.40 -3.91
N ALA A 378 -5.09 6.09 -4.81
CA ALA A 378 -3.98 5.50 -5.57
C ALA A 378 -2.91 4.83 -4.68
N ALA A 379 -2.59 5.43 -3.53
CA ALA A 379 -1.63 4.85 -2.59
C ALA A 379 -2.12 3.54 -1.93
N TYR A 380 -3.41 3.42 -1.64
CA TYR A 380 -4.01 2.19 -1.08
C TYR A 380 -4.08 1.08 -2.12
N MET A 381 -4.17 1.46 -3.40
CA MET A 381 -4.14 0.53 -4.52
C MET A 381 -2.74 0.10 -4.93
N PHE A 382 -1.68 0.68 -4.37
CA PHE A 382 -0.33 0.44 -4.85
C PHE A 382 0.01 -1.06 -4.90
N GLY A 383 -0.40 -1.80 -3.87
CA GLY A 383 -0.22 -3.25 -3.85
C GLY A 383 -0.94 -4.00 -4.98
N SER A 384 -2.05 -3.48 -5.49
CA SER A 384 -2.85 -4.14 -6.54
C SER A 384 -2.39 -3.79 -7.96
N TYR A 385 -1.70 -2.66 -8.18
CA TYR A 385 -1.36 -2.22 -9.54
C TYR A 385 -0.55 -3.24 -10.35
N ILE A 386 0.37 -3.96 -9.70
CA ILE A 386 1.18 -4.97 -10.39
C ILE A 386 0.30 -6.09 -10.98
N LEU A 387 -0.77 -6.47 -10.27
CA LEU A 387 -1.74 -7.48 -10.72
C LEU A 387 -2.71 -6.90 -11.75
N ILE A 388 -3.18 -5.66 -11.55
CA ILE A 388 -4.09 -4.97 -12.48
C ILE A 388 -3.44 -4.82 -13.86
N ILE A 389 -2.18 -4.34 -13.90
CA ILE A 389 -1.45 -4.17 -15.15
C ILE A 389 -1.18 -5.52 -15.81
N TYR A 390 -0.77 -6.52 -15.04
CA TYR A 390 -0.58 -7.88 -15.56
C TYR A 390 -1.90 -8.48 -16.11
N ALA A 391 -3.03 -8.24 -15.44
CA ALA A 391 -4.34 -8.69 -15.88
C ALA A 391 -4.72 -8.09 -17.24
N TRP A 392 -4.53 -6.77 -17.43
CA TRP A 392 -4.75 -6.14 -18.73
C TRP A 392 -3.86 -6.74 -19.82
N ILE A 393 -2.59 -7.00 -19.51
CA ILE A 393 -1.65 -7.64 -20.45
C ILE A 393 -2.15 -9.03 -20.89
N ILE A 394 -2.66 -9.84 -19.95
CA ILE A 394 -3.25 -11.15 -20.27
C ILE A 394 -4.50 -11.00 -21.14
N ILE A 395 -5.40 -10.08 -20.79
CA ILE A 395 -6.65 -9.85 -21.51
C ILE A 395 -6.37 -9.46 -22.97
N PHE A 396 -5.46 -8.52 -23.19
CA PHE A 396 -5.05 -8.14 -24.55
C PHE A 396 -4.44 -9.31 -25.32
N ASN A 397 -3.62 -10.13 -24.67
CA ASN A 397 -3.07 -11.33 -25.28
C ASN A 397 -4.16 -12.34 -25.69
N HIS A 398 -5.22 -12.52 -24.88
CA HIS A 398 -6.38 -13.34 -25.25
C HIS A 398 -7.14 -12.76 -26.45
N LEU A 399 -7.34 -11.45 -26.48
CA LEU A 399 -8.02 -10.76 -27.59
C LEU A 399 -7.25 -10.89 -28.91
N ILE A 400 -5.93 -10.73 -28.88
CA ILE A 400 -5.06 -10.88 -30.06
C ILE A 400 -5.09 -12.31 -30.59
N LYS A 401 -4.96 -13.32 -29.71
CA LYS A 401 -4.97 -14.74 -30.10
C LYS A 401 -6.31 -15.16 -30.73
N ARG A 402 -7.43 -14.69 -30.19
CA ARG A 402 -8.75 -14.99 -30.75
C ARG A 402 -8.95 -14.39 -32.14
N LYS A 403 -8.48 -13.17 -32.37
CA LYS A 403 -8.54 -12.54 -33.69
C LYS A 403 -7.80 -13.38 -34.74
N HIS A 404 -6.58 -13.83 -34.41
CA HIS A 404 -5.78 -14.63 -35.33
C HIS A 404 -6.45 -15.98 -35.70
N TYR A 405 -7.13 -16.63 -34.74
CA TYR A 405 -7.87 -17.87 -35.02
C TYR A 405 -9.08 -17.62 -35.92
N ARG A 406 -9.79 -16.50 -35.74
CA ARG A 406 -10.95 -16.13 -36.56
C ARG A 406 -10.56 -15.74 -37.99
N ASP A 407 -9.41 -15.11 -38.18
CA ASP A 407 -8.92 -14.70 -39.50
C ASP A 407 -8.26 -15.87 -40.28
N SER A 408 -8.02 -17.01 -39.62
CA SER A 408 -7.42 -18.22 -40.21
C SER A 408 -8.43 -19.31 -40.56
N CYS A 409 -9.72 -19.08 -40.31
CA CYS A 409 -10.85 -19.94 -40.68
C CYS A 409 -11.74 -19.19 -41.66
#